data_AF-A0A2K2V7U1-F1
#
_entry.id   AF-A0A2K2V7U1-F1
#
_cell.length_a   1.000
_cell.length_b   1.000
_cell.length_c   1.000
_cell.angle_alpha   90.00
_cell.angle_beta   90.00
_cell.angle_gamma   90.00
#
_symmetry.space_group_name_H-M   'P 1'
#
loop_
_entity.id
_entity.type
_entity.pdbx_description
1 polymer ?
#
loop_
_entity_poly.entity_id
_entity_poly.type
_entity_poly.pdbx_seq_one_letter_code
_entity_poly.pdbx_strand_id
1 'polypeptide(L)'
;MRISQVALRHIFERHKDLVRALGIASLEELKDEIMLIMQNPDEVHVDINRSDVKYYLKKLDDVWAMVILVGGDVKTAYLIGLKSYKRFEGRRWYRHY
;
A
#
# COMPACT_ATOMS: atom_id res chain seq x y z
N MET A 1 -0.59 15.24 1.16
CA MET A 1 -0.38 13.91 0.55
C MET A 1 -0.72 13.98 -0.92
N ARG A 2 0.12 13.41 -1.80
CA ARG A 2 -0.09 13.52 -3.25
C ARG A 2 0.06 12.15 -3.89
N ILE A 3 -0.77 11.91 -4.90
CA ILE A 3 -0.70 10.73 -5.77
C ILE A 3 -0.56 11.27 -7.19
N SER A 4 0.53 10.94 -7.87
CA SER A 4 0.72 11.39 -9.26
C SER A 4 -0.09 10.52 -10.22
N GLN A 5 -0.52 11.10 -11.34
CA GLN A 5 -1.19 10.34 -12.41
C GLN A 5 -0.31 9.21 -12.97
N VAL A 6 1.01 9.41 -12.98
CA VAL A 6 1.97 8.38 -13.38
C VAL A 6 1.98 7.21 -12.40
N ALA A 7 1.95 7.48 -11.09
CA ALA A 7 1.89 6.43 -10.06
C ALA A 7 0.56 5.66 -10.13
N LEU A 8 -0.58 6.36 -10.25
CA LEU A 8 -1.89 5.72 -10.41
C LEU A 8 -1.92 4.80 -11.63
N ARG A 9 -1.48 5.30 -12.79
CA ARG A 9 -1.42 4.51 -14.01
C ARG A 9 -0.50 3.30 -13.86
N HIS A 10 0.68 3.48 -13.27
CA HIS A 10 1.60 2.38 -13.01
C HIS A 10 0.95 1.30 -12.15
N ILE A 11 0.29 1.67 -11.04
CA ILE A 11 -0.39 0.73 -10.16
C ILE A 11 -1.49 -0.01 -10.91
N PHE A 12 -2.35 0.73 -11.61
CA PHE A 12 -3.48 0.16 -12.34
C PHE A 12 -3.06 -0.83 -13.44
N GLU A 13 -1.99 -0.51 -14.17
CA GLU A 13 -1.51 -1.34 -15.27
C GLU A 13 -0.66 -2.54 -14.81
N ARG A 14 0.13 -2.38 -13.73
CA ARG A 14 1.13 -3.37 -13.28
C ARG A 14 0.68 -4.23 -12.12
N HIS A 15 -0.26 -3.77 -11.29
CA HIS A 15 -0.76 -4.49 -10.12
C HIS A 15 -2.23 -4.88 -10.32
N LYS A 16 -2.49 -5.66 -11.38
CA LYS A 16 -3.84 -6.10 -11.77
C LYS A 16 -4.50 -6.99 -10.71
N ASP A 17 -3.70 -7.70 -9.93
CA ASP A 17 -4.15 -8.48 -8.77
C ASP A 17 -4.78 -7.57 -7.72
N LEU A 18 -4.12 -6.46 -7.36
CA LEU A 18 -4.68 -5.45 -6.46
C LEU A 18 -5.98 -4.86 -7.00
N VAL A 19 -5.97 -4.41 -8.25
CA VAL A 19 -7.15 -3.82 -8.91
C VAL A 19 -8.34 -4.78 -8.86
N ARG A 20 -8.11 -6.06 -9.15
CA ARG A 20 -9.15 -7.09 -9.10
C ARG A 20 -9.64 -7.37 -7.68
N ALA A 21 -8.74 -7.50 -6.71
CA ALA A 21 -9.11 -7.78 -5.32
C ALA A 21 -9.93 -6.66 -4.68
N LEU A 22 -9.68 -5.42 -5.09
CA LEU A 22 -10.43 -4.24 -4.65
C LEU A 22 -11.69 -3.96 -5.50
N GLY A 23 -11.93 -4.73 -6.56
CA GLY A 23 -13.09 -4.53 -7.44
C GLY A 23 -13.05 -3.22 -8.24
N ILE A 24 -11.86 -2.68 -8.50
CA ILE A 24 -11.66 -1.37 -9.14
C ILE A 24 -11.77 -1.49 -10.67
N ALA A 25 -12.54 -0.60 -11.29
CA ALA A 25 -12.73 -0.51 -12.73
C ALA A 25 -12.03 0.70 -13.38
N SER A 26 -11.62 1.71 -12.60
CA SER A 26 -11.05 2.96 -13.13
C SER A 26 -9.88 3.53 -12.31
N LEU A 27 -9.14 4.48 -12.90
CA LEU A 27 -8.08 5.22 -12.19
C LEU A 27 -8.62 6.12 -11.08
N GLU A 28 -9.86 6.59 -11.21
CA GLU A 28 -10.52 7.42 -10.21
C GLU A 28 -10.90 6.58 -8.99
N GLU A 29 -11.53 5.43 -9.20
CA GLU A 29 -11.81 4.45 -8.14
C GLU A 29 -10.53 3.97 -7.46
N LEU A 30 -9.44 3.73 -8.21
CA LEU A 30 -8.14 3.39 -7.61
C LEU A 30 -7.63 4.49 -6.69
N LYS A 31 -7.76 5.75 -7.11
CA LYS A 31 -7.32 6.89 -6.30
C LYS A 31 -8.15 6.97 -5.03
N ASP A 32 -9.46 6.84 -5.12
CA ASP A 32 -10.36 6.91 -3.98
C ASP A 32 -10.12 5.78 -2.99
N GLU A 33 -9.91 4.56 -3.48
CA GLU A 33 -9.62 3.40 -2.64
C GLU A 33 -8.26 3.53 -1.94
N ILE A 34 -7.22 4.01 -2.64
CA ILE A 34 -5.93 4.32 -2.00
C ILE A 34 -6.12 5.38 -0.90
N MET A 35 -6.89 6.43 -1.16
CA MET A 35 -7.18 7.45 -0.15
C MET A 35 -7.93 6.87 1.06
N LEU A 36 -8.89 5.98 0.83
CA LEU A 36 -9.65 5.31 1.88
C LEU A 36 -8.76 4.41 2.76
N ILE A 37 -7.95 3.55 2.14
CA ILE A 37 -6.97 2.69 2.85
C ILE A 37 -6.05 3.54 3.73
N MET A 38 -5.64 4.70 3.23
CA MET A 38 -4.75 5.60 3.95
C MET A 38 -5.42 6.37 5.09
N GLN A 39 -6.72 6.67 4.98
CA GLN A 39 -7.50 7.30 6.04
C GLN A 39 -7.89 6.30 7.14
N ASN A 40 -8.13 5.05 6.78
CA ASN A 40 -8.55 3.99 7.71
C ASN A 40 -7.78 2.68 7.49
N PRO A 41 -6.45 2.69 7.71
CA PRO A 41 -5.62 1.49 7.62
C PRO A 41 -5.88 0.58 8.82
N ASP A 42 -5.73 -0.72 8.62
CA ASP A 42 -5.74 -1.67 9.75
C ASP A 42 -4.37 -1.68 10.45
N GLU A 43 -3.29 -1.45 9.69
CA GLU A 43 -1.93 -1.35 10.22
C GLU A 43 -1.13 -0.25 9.51
N VAL A 44 -0.25 0.42 10.26
CA VAL A 44 0.70 1.39 9.72
C VAL A 44 2.10 1.07 10.23
N HIS A 45 3.05 0.94 9.31
CA HIS A 45 4.44 0.65 9.62
C HIS A 45 5.37 1.72 9.03
N VAL A 46 6.51 1.94 9.68
CA VAL A 46 7.59 2.82 9.20
C VAL A 46 8.80 1.96 8.82
N ASP A 47 9.52 2.34 7.76
CA ASP A 47 10.76 1.63 7.40
C ASP A 47 11.85 1.83 8.46
N ILE A 48 12.54 0.75 8.85
CA ILE A 48 13.59 0.77 9.88
C ILE A 48 14.78 1.65 9.51
N ASN A 49 15.09 1.81 8.21
CA ASN A 49 16.25 2.56 7.74
C ASN A 49 15.83 3.95 7.22
N ARG A 50 14.54 4.18 7.00
CA ARG A 50 14.02 5.39 6.37
C ARG A 50 12.71 5.84 7.01
N SER A 51 12.80 6.78 7.93
CA SER A 51 11.64 7.34 8.64
C SER A 51 10.65 8.07 7.73
N ASP A 52 11.07 8.46 6.52
CA ASP A 52 10.21 9.08 5.51
C ASP A 52 9.39 8.06 4.69
N VAL A 53 9.65 6.77 4.87
CA VAL A 53 8.94 5.68 4.19
C VAL A 53 7.91 5.07 5.13
N LYS A 54 6.65 5.05 4.69
CA LYS A 54 5.52 4.51 5.45
C LYS A 54 4.76 3.48 4.63
N TYR A 55 4.26 2.46 5.31
CA TYR A 55 3.45 1.38 4.75
C TYR A 55 2.08 1.42 5.41
N TYR A 56 1.03 1.61 4.63
CA TYR A 56 -0.35 1.57 5.09
C TYR A 56 -0.96 0.28 4.58
N LEU A 57 -1.47 -0.56 5.48
CA LEU A 57 -2.02 -1.85 5.12
C LEU A 57 -3.51 -1.90 5.43
N LYS A 58 -4.27 -2.43 4.47
CA LYS A 58 -5.65 -2.87 4.63
C LYS A 58 -5.72 -4.37 4.43
N LYS A 59 -6.26 -5.09 5.39
CA LYS A 59 -6.43 -6.54 5.30
C LYS A 59 -7.65 -6.87 4.43
N LEU A 60 -7.45 -7.78 3.48
CA LEU A 60 -8.45 -8.32 2.58
C LEU A 60 -8.40 -9.85 2.70
N ASP A 61 -9.21 -10.41 3.59
CA ASP A 61 -9.17 -11.84 3.95
C ASP A 61 -7.75 -12.34 4.29
N ASP A 62 -7.15 -13.14 3.41
CA ASP A 62 -5.83 -13.78 3.58
C ASP A 62 -4.65 -12.94 3.02
N VAL A 63 -4.94 -11.78 2.44
CA VAL A 63 -3.94 -10.87 1.87
C VAL A 63 -4.08 -9.45 2.44
N TRP A 64 -3.14 -8.58 2.10
CA TRP A 64 -3.18 -7.16 2.45
C TRP A 64 -2.97 -6.31 1.20
N ALA A 65 -3.79 -5.29 1.03
CA ALA A 65 -3.47 -4.16 0.16
C ALA A 65 -2.49 -3.25 0.90
N MET A 66 -1.28 -3.11 0.36
CA MET A 66 -0.23 -2.29 0.95
C MET A 66 0.04 -1.07 0.08
N VAL A 67 -0.13 0.12 0.65
CA VAL A 67 0.22 1.41 0.03
C VAL A 67 1.54 1.90 0.62
N ILE A 68 2.49 2.28 -0.25
CA ILE A 68 3.81 2.76 0.16
C ILE A 68 3.95 4.25 -0.12
N LEU A 69 4.31 4.98 0.93
CA LEU A 69 4.62 6.40 0.88
C LEU A 69 6.11 6.63 1.02
N VAL A 70 6.60 7.65 0.33
CA VAL A 70 7.94 8.21 0.53
C VAL A 70 7.83 9.72 0.58
N GLY A 71 8.21 10.32 1.71
CA GLY A 71 8.13 11.78 1.91
C GLY A 71 6.71 12.35 1.81
N GLY A 72 5.69 11.54 2.08
CA GLY A 72 4.27 11.96 2.00
C GLY A 72 3.61 11.79 0.62
N ASP A 73 4.34 11.28 -0.36
CA ASP A 73 3.82 10.94 -1.69
C ASP A 73 3.63 9.43 -1.83
N VAL A 74 2.48 9.01 -2.38
CA VAL A 74 2.24 7.60 -2.74
C VAL A 74 3.16 7.24 -3.90
N LYS A 75 4.04 6.25 -3.70
CA LYS A 75 4.95 5.76 -4.74
C LYS A 75 4.42 4.51 -5.44
N THR A 76 3.75 3.63 -4.71
CA THR A 76 3.12 2.43 -5.26
C THR A 76 2.09 1.85 -4.28
N ALA A 77 1.25 0.95 -4.77
CA ALA A 77 0.41 0.08 -3.97
C ALA A 77 0.33 -1.31 -4.62
N TYR A 78 0.34 -2.38 -3.84
CA TYR A 78 0.20 -3.75 -4.34
C TYR A 78 -0.31 -4.70 -3.25
N LEU A 79 -0.77 -5.88 -3.66
CA LEU A 79 -1.16 -6.94 -2.73
C LEU A 79 0.07 -7.68 -2.18
N ILE A 80 0.01 -8.02 -0.91
CA ILE A 80 0.96 -8.94 -0.28
C ILE A 80 0.21 -10.05 0.43
N GLY A 81 0.72 -11.27 0.33
CA GLY A 81 0.29 -12.40 1.17
C GLY A 81 1.16 -12.56 2.41
N LEU A 82 0.79 -13.53 3.26
CA LEU A 82 1.42 -13.80 4.56
C LEU A 82 2.95 -13.93 4.50
N LYS A 83 3.49 -14.62 3.49
CA LYS A 83 4.95 -14.79 3.33
C LYS A 83 5.67 -13.45 3.14
N SER A 84 5.11 -12.56 2.33
CA SER A 84 5.66 -11.22 2.12
C SER A 84 5.50 -10.37 3.38
N TYR A 85 4.33 -10.41 4.01
CA TYR A 85 4.07 -9.72 5.27
C TYR A 85 5.14 -10.07 6.32
N LYS A 86 5.36 -11.37 6.59
CA LYS A 86 6.37 -11.82 7.58
C LYS A 86 7.80 -11.39 7.22
N ARG A 87 8.13 -11.33 5.93
CA ARG A 87 9.43 -10.82 5.48
C ARG A 87 9.58 -9.32 5.74
N PHE A 88 8.55 -8.51 5.50
CA PHE A 88 8.57 -7.08 5.80
C PHE A 88 8.63 -6.83 7.32
N GLU A 89 7.78 -7.52 8.08
CA GLU A 89 7.73 -7.47 9.55
C GLU A 89 9.07 -7.80 10.21
N GLY A 90 9.83 -8.75 9.64
CA GLY A 90 11.12 -9.17 10.19
C GLY A 90 12.33 -8.38 9.71
N ARG A 91 12.21 -7.55 8.67
CA ARG A 91 13.38 -6.94 8.00
C ARG A 91 13.25 -5.47 7.63
N ARG A 92 12.03 -4.93 7.59
CA ARG A 92 11.78 -3.58 7.06
C ARG A 92 10.94 -2.73 7.99
N TRP A 93 9.99 -3.31 8.72
CA TRP A 93 9.12 -2.52 9.59
C TRP A 93 9.69 -2.38 10.99
N TYR A 94 9.62 -1.17 11.53
CA TYR A 94 10.02 -0.90 12.89
C TYR A 94 9.07 -1.63 13.85
N ARG A 95 9.60 -2.56 14.65
CA ARG A 95 8.84 -3.20 15.73
C ARG A 95 8.93 -2.30 16.97
N HIS A 96 7.80 -1.79 17.43
CA HIS A 96 7.71 -1.31 18.81
C HIS A 96 7.79 -2.55 19.72
N TYR A 97 8.82 -2.61 20.56
CA TYR A 97 8.83 -3.46 21.75
C TYR A 97 8.12 -2.74 22.89
#